data_AF-A0A9D4S3M2-F1
#
_entry.id   AF-A0A9D4S3M2-F1
#
_cell.length_a   1.000
_cell.length_b   1.000
_cell.length_c   1.000
_cell.angle_alpha   90.00
_cell.angle_beta   90.00
_cell.angle_gamma   90.00
#
_symmetry.space_group_name_H-M   'P 1'
#
loop_
_entity.id
_entity.type
_entity.pdbx_description
1 polymer ?
#
loop_
_entity_poly.entity_id
_entity_poly.type
_entity_poly.pdbx_seq_one_letter_code
_entity_poly.pdbx_strand_id
1 'polypeptide(L)'
;MIDNIYIHTYYYNLHTYIRHTYIHTYIQTYIHTYRHTYIQTDIHTYIHTYIHTYRHTYIHTYRHTYIHTYIHTDIHTYIHTYIHTYIHTYIHTYIHTYIHTYIHTYRHTYIHTYIHTYIHTDIHTYIHTYIHTYIHTYIQTYIHTYIHTYIHTYIHTDIQTYIHTYIHTYIHTYRHTHTYIHTYTYIHTLHSNIHTYIHSIHTYIHTYILYIHTYIHTIHTYIHTYIHIIHTYLHNIPPYDTYIIQHNIQHTYIHTYIHTDIHTYIHTYIHTYIHTYIHTYIHTYIHTYIHKD
;
A
#
# COMPACT_ATOMS: atom_id res chain seq x y z
N MET A 1 64.41 80.77 167.13
CA MET A 1 64.76 79.41 166.63
C MET A 1 63.53 78.60 166.16
N ILE A 2 62.31 79.17 166.15
CA ILE A 2 61.07 78.44 165.81
C ILE A 2 60.56 78.73 164.38
N ASP A 3 60.88 79.91 163.81
CA ASP A 3 60.32 80.34 162.51
C ASP A 3 60.87 79.58 161.28
N ASN A 4 62.06 78.98 161.39
CA ASN A 4 62.70 78.33 160.24
C ASN A 4 62.16 76.91 159.96
N ILE A 5 61.59 76.24 160.98
CA ILE A 5 61.06 74.88 160.85
C ILE A 5 59.71 74.90 160.13
N TYR A 6 58.81 75.83 160.47
CA TYR A 6 57.48 75.93 159.87
C TYR A 6 57.50 76.24 158.38
N ILE A 7 58.40 77.14 157.95
CA ILE A 7 58.56 77.50 156.55
C ILE A 7 59.10 76.30 155.75
N HIS A 8 60.09 75.58 156.30
CA HIS A 8 60.66 74.41 155.63
C HIS A 8 59.66 73.26 155.50
N THR A 9 58.82 73.00 156.52
CA THR A 9 57.79 71.96 156.46
C THR A 9 56.66 72.33 155.49
N TYR A 10 56.27 73.60 155.42
CA TYR A 10 55.26 74.07 154.47
C TYR A 10 55.73 73.94 153.02
N TYR A 11 56.95 74.39 152.70
CA TYR A 11 57.52 74.23 151.36
C TYR A 11 57.72 72.77 150.97
N TYR A 12 58.12 71.92 151.92
CA TYR A 12 58.26 70.48 151.67
C TYR A 12 56.91 69.81 151.39
N ASN A 13 55.87 70.12 152.17
CA ASN A 13 54.52 69.59 151.96
C ASN A 13 53.88 70.12 150.68
N LEU A 14 54.08 71.40 150.34
CA LEU A 14 53.60 71.97 149.09
C LEU A 14 54.31 71.38 147.87
N HIS A 15 55.63 71.22 147.93
CA HIS A 15 56.40 70.61 146.85
C HIS A 15 56.04 69.14 146.65
N THR A 16 55.86 68.38 147.74
CA THR A 16 55.44 66.97 147.66
C THR A 16 54.00 66.83 147.16
N TYR A 17 53.08 67.72 147.55
CA TYR A 17 51.70 67.73 147.04
C TYR A 17 51.63 68.11 145.55
N ILE A 18 52.34 69.15 145.13
CA ILE A 18 52.42 69.55 143.71
C ILE A 18 53.06 68.44 142.88
N ARG A 19 54.14 67.83 143.38
CA ARG A 19 54.79 66.71 142.69
C ARG A 19 53.87 65.48 142.62
N HIS A 20 53.15 65.16 143.69
CA HIS A 20 52.23 64.02 143.71
C HIS A 20 51.04 64.23 142.77
N THR A 21 50.41 65.41 142.80
CA THR A 21 49.28 65.74 141.92
C THR A 21 49.70 65.81 140.45
N TYR A 22 50.87 66.38 140.14
CA TYR A 22 51.42 66.40 138.78
C TYR A 22 51.75 64.99 138.27
N ILE A 23 52.43 64.18 139.08
CA ILE A 23 52.75 62.79 138.71
C ILE A 23 51.46 61.98 138.53
N HIS A 24 50.49 62.09 139.45
CA HIS A 24 49.23 61.35 139.36
C HIS A 24 48.42 61.75 138.12
N THR A 25 48.26 63.05 137.86
CA THR A 25 47.53 63.52 136.67
C THR A 25 48.24 63.18 135.37
N TYR A 26 49.56 63.29 135.31
CA TYR A 26 50.34 62.89 134.14
C TYR A 26 50.26 61.38 133.87
N ILE A 27 50.44 60.55 134.91
CA ILE A 27 50.33 59.09 134.78
C ILE A 27 48.91 58.69 134.40
N GLN A 28 47.89 59.28 135.03
CA GLN A 28 46.50 58.92 134.76
C GLN A 28 46.05 59.37 133.37
N THR A 29 46.43 60.57 132.94
CA THR A 29 46.15 61.04 131.57
C THR A 29 46.90 60.19 130.55
N TYR A 30 48.21 59.98 130.71
CA TYR A 30 49.01 59.17 129.79
C TYR A 30 48.51 57.72 129.69
N ILE A 31 48.21 57.07 130.82
CA ILE A 31 47.66 55.71 130.82
C ILE A 31 46.27 55.71 130.18
N HIS A 32 45.41 56.69 130.48
CA HIS A 32 44.06 56.72 129.94
C HIS A 32 44.05 57.02 128.44
N THR A 33 44.76 58.04 127.96
CA THR A 33 44.85 58.30 126.51
C THR A 33 45.55 57.15 125.82
N TYR A 34 46.73 56.71 126.25
CA TYR A 34 47.43 55.61 125.59
C TYR A 34 46.58 54.34 125.56
N ARG A 35 45.99 53.91 126.68
CA ARG A 35 45.15 52.70 126.68
C ARG A 35 43.88 52.90 125.88
N HIS A 36 43.14 53.99 126.07
CA HIS A 36 41.86 54.17 125.42
C HIS A 36 42.03 54.40 123.92
N THR A 37 42.93 55.27 123.49
CA THR A 37 43.13 55.52 122.06
C THR A 37 43.76 54.29 121.41
N TYR A 38 44.89 53.79 121.89
CA TYR A 38 45.60 52.68 121.24
C TYR A 38 44.75 51.41 121.22
N ILE A 39 44.21 50.98 122.37
CA ILE A 39 43.45 49.73 122.44
C ILE A 39 42.15 49.86 121.65
N GLN A 40 41.43 50.98 121.75
CA GLN A 40 40.16 51.11 121.03
C GLN A 40 40.36 51.30 119.54
N THR A 41 41.34 52.10 119.10
CA THR A 41 41.59 52.27 117.66
C THR A 41 42.11 50.99 117.04
N ASP A 42 43.05 50.29 117.69
CA ASP A 42 43.63 49.07 117.13
C ASP A 42 42.63 47.91 117.14
N ILE A 43 41.88 47.72 118.22
CA ILE A 43 40.84 46.69 118.25
C ILE A 43 39.73 47.04 117.26
N HIS A 44 39.29 48.30 117.18
CA HIS A 44 38.23 48.69 116.25
C HIS A 44 38.69 48.57 114.79
N THR A 45 39.88 49.07 114.45
CA THR A 45 40.42 48.92 113.09
C THR A 45 40.66 47.45 112.77
N TYR A 46 41.30 46.66 113.64
CA TYR A 46 41.53 45.23 113.41
C TYR A 46 40.22 44.47 113.23
N ILE A 47 39.27 44.60 114.14
CA ILE A 47 37.97 43.89 114.04
C ILE A 47 37.20 44.38 112.81
N HIS A 48 37.09 45.69 112.59
CA HIS A 48 36.33 46.22 111.47
C HIS A 48 36.98 45.86 110.14
N THR A 49 38.27 46.12 109.95
CA THR A 49 38.95 45.74 108.70
C THR A 49 38.96 44.25 108.53
N TYR A 50 39.40 43.44 109.50
CA TYR A 50 39.49 42.00 109.34
C TYR A 50 38.11 41.38 109.09
N ILE A 51 37.12 41.63 109.94
CA ILE A 51 35.80 41.02 109.78
C ILE A 51 35.11 41.57 108.53
N HIS A 52 35.11 42.88 108.30
CA HIS A 52 34.41 43.44 107.14
C HIS A 52 35.09 43.06 105.84
N THR A 53 36.41 43.21 105.71
CA THR A 53 37.10 42.81 104.47
C THR A 53 37.06 41.31 104.29
N TYR A 54 37.28 40.49 105.31
CA TYR A 54 37.23 39.04 105.16
C TYR A 54 35.82 38.56 104.81
N ARG A 55 34.77 38.98 105.53
CA ARG A 55 33.39 38.60 105.15
C ARG A 55 33.01 39.16 103.80
N HIS A 56 33.28 40.44 103.53
CA HIS A 56 32.87 41.04 102.29
C HIS A 56 33.60 40.41 101.12
N THR A 57 34.93 40.31 101.16
CA THR A 57 35.68 39.65 100.09
C THR A 57 35.29 38.19 100.00
N TYR A 58 35.37 37.38 101.06
CA TYR A 58 35.06 35.96 100.98
C TYR A 58 33.62 35.69 100.51
N ILE A 59 32.61 36.34 101.11
CA ILE A 59 31.22 36.10 100.72
C ILE A 59 30.95 36.66 99.33
N HIS A 60 31.40 37.87 99.02
CA HIS A 60 31.14 38.49 97.72
C HIS A 60 31.89 37.77 96.61
N THR A 61 33.20 37.55 96.74
CA THR A 61 33.94 36.84 95.70
C THR A 61 33.47 35.40 95.60
N TYR A 62 33.36 34.65 96.69
CA TYR A 62 32.92 33.25 96.60
C TYR A 62 31.51 33.12 96.01
N ARG A 63 30.52 33.88 96.49
CA ARG A 63 29.17 33.81 95.89
C ARG A 63 29.18 34.35 94.47
N HIS A 64 29.81 35.47 94.21
CA HIS A 64 29.77 36.07 92.88
C HIS A 64 30.50 35.17 91.88
N THR A 65 31.72 34.70 92.17
CA THR A 65 32.42 33.78 91.28
C THR A 65 31.67 32.47 91.18
N TYR A 66 31.31 31.80 92.28
CA TYR A 66 30.62 30.51 92.21
C TYR A 66 29.29 30.61 91.46
N ILE A 67 28.43 31.56 91.80
CA ILE A 67 27.13 31.72 91.14
C ILE A 67 27.33 32.16 89.69
N HIS A 68 28.19 33.16 89.43
CA HIS A 68 28.41 33.63 88.06
C HIS A 68 29.04 32.55 87.20
N THR A 69 30.12 31.88 87.64
CA THR A 69 30.72 30.81 86.85
C THR A 69 29.75 29.65 86.72
N TYR A 70 29.18 29.10 87.80
CA TYR A 70 28.29 27.94 87.69
C TYR A 70 27.08 28.23 86.82
N ILE A 71 26.35 29.32 87.08
CA ILE A 71 25.16 29.66 86.28
C ILE A 71 25.57 30.03 84.86
N HIS A 72 26.55 30.92 84.67
CA HIS A 72 26.91 31.36 83.33
C HIS A 72 27.54 30.22 82.52
N THR A 73 28.54 29.51 83.03
CA THR A 73 29.18 28.43 82.27
C THR A 73 28.23 27.28 82.07
N ASP A 74 27.51 26.80 83.08
CA ASP A 74 26.74 25.57 82.92
C ASP A 74 25.46 25.82 82.14
N ILE A 75 24.76 26.93 82.38
CA ILE A 75 23.58 27.26 81.58
C ILE A 75 23.99 27.65 80.16
N HIS A 76 25.02 28.48 79.97
CA HIS A 76 25.43 28.86 78.62
C HIS A 76 25.97 27.66 77.85
N THR A 77 26.82 26.83 78.45
CA THR A 77 27.32 25.63 77.76
C THR A 77 26.21 24.63 77.52
N TYR A 78 25.32 24.37 78.48
CA TYR A 78 24.19 23.46 78.27
C TYR A 78 23.24 23.97 77.18
N ILE A 79 22.79 25.23 77.26
CA ILE A 79 21.91 25.82 76.25
C ILE A 79 22.61 25.86 74.91
N HIS A 80 23.83 26.40 74.83
CA HIS A 80 24.54 26.51 73.57
C HIS A 80 24.83 25.14 72.97
N THR A 81 25.41 24.20 73.73
CA THR A 81 25.72 22.87 73.18
C THR A 81 24.45 22.11 72.86
N TYR A 82 23.47 22.02 73.75
CA TYR A 82 22.24 21.25 73.51
C TYR A 82 21.43 21.85 72.37
N ILE A 83 21.15 23.16 72.40
CA ILE A 83 20.35 23.80 71.34
C ILE A 83 21.13 23.79 70.03
N HIS A 84 22.42 24.16 70.01
CA HIS A 84 23.17 24.18 68.77
C HIS A 84 23.34 22.77 68.20
N THR A 85 23.74 21.78 69.00
CA THR A 85 23.89 20.41 68.48
C THR A 85 22.56 19.82 68.08
N TYR A 86 21.51 19.94 68.89
CA TYR A 86 20.20 19.37 68.58
C TYR A 86 19.59 20.04 67.34
N ILE A 87 19.55 21.38 67.30
CA ILE A 87 18.99 22.10 66.15
C ILE A 87 19.85 21.85 64.91
N HIS A 88 21.18 21.97 65.00
CA HIS A 88 22.03 21.78 63.84
C HIS A 88 21.98 20.33 63.34
N THR A 89 22.07 19.33 64.22
CA THR A 89 21.98 17.93 63.79
C THR A 89 20.59 17.60 63.27
N TYR A 90 19.52 18.00 63.95
CA TYR A 90 18.17 17.73 63.51
C TYR A 90 17.86 18.42 62.18
N ILE A 91 18.10 19.73 62.07
CA ILE A 91 17.85 20.47 60.83
C ILE A 91 18.75 19.93 59.72
N HIS A 92 20.05 19.78 59.95
CA HIS A 92 20.96 19.32 58.91
C HIS A 92 20.63 17.88 58.49
N THR A 93 20.43 16.95 59.42
CA THR A 93 20.09 15.57 59.06
C THR A 93 18.73 15.51 58.41
N TYR A 94 17.69 16.11 58.97
CA TYR A 94 16.34 16.06 58.41
C TYR A 94 16.26 16.72 57.04
N ILE A 95 16.75 17.97 56.90
CA ILE A 95 16.73 18.67 55.62
C ILE A 95 17.61 17.95 54.61
N HIS A 96 18.84 17.59 54.98
CA HIS A 96 19.74 16.93 54.03
C HIS A 96 19.21 15.56 53.62
N THR A 97 18.79 14.70 54.57
CA THR A 97 18.24 13.39 54.21
C THR A 97 16.93 13.53 53.46
N TYR A 98 15.99 14.35 53.90
CA TYR A 98 14.70 14.51 53.23
C TYR A 98 14.87 15.09 51.82
N ILE A 99 15.59 16.20 51.66
CA ILE A 99 15.81 16.80 50.35
C ILE A 99 16.62 15.86 49.46
N HIS A 100 17.71 15.29 49.95
CA HIS A 100 18.53 14.40 49.14
C HIS A 100 17.78 13.14 48.75
N THR A 101 17.12 12.45 49.68
CA THR A 101 16.33 11.25 49.34
C THR A 101 15.12 11.60 48.49
N TYR A 102 14.35 12.63 48.80
CA TYR A 102 13.19 13.00 48.00
C TYR A 102 13.60 13.39 46.58
N ILE A 103 14.54 14.32 46.41
CA ILE A 103 14.98 14.75 45.08
C ILE A 103 15.66 13.60 44.36
N HIS A 104 16.59 12.88 44.99
CA HIS A 104 17.29 11.80 44.30
C HIS A 104 16.35 10.66 43.93
N THR A 105 15.49 10.23 44.85
CA THR A 105 14.58 9.11 44.59
C THR A 105 13.49 9.50 43.60
N TYR A 106 12.86 10.67 43.76
CA TYR A 106 11.85 11.15 42.81
C TYR A 106 12.44 11.38 41.43
N ARG A 107 13.58 12.07 41.34
CA ARG A 107 14.21 12.36 40.06
C ARG A 107 14.74 11.09 39.40
N HIS A 108 15.36 10.18 40.15
CA HIS A 108 15.82 8.91 39.61
C HIS A 108 14.65 8.01 39.20
N THR A 109 13.62 7.86 40.03
CA THR A 109 12.45 7.04 39.67
C THR A 109 11.72 7.65 38.50
N TYR A 110 11.39 8.94 38.51
CA TYR A 110 10.68 9.61 37.42
C TYR A 110 11.47 9.57 36.11
N ILE A 111 12.76 9.93 36.12
CA ILE A 111 13.58 9.90 34.91
C ILE A 111 13.73 8.47 34.42
N HIS A 112 14.05 7.52 35.30
CA HIS A 112 14.25 6.14 34.90
C HIS A 112 12.95 5.51 34.41
N THR A 113 11.83 5.66 35.12
CA THR A 113 10.56 5.11 34.65
C THR A 113 10.12 5.82 33.38
N TYR A 114 10.09 7.14 33.32
CA TYR A 114 9.65 7.86 32.12
C TYR A 114 10.51 7.53 30.91
N ILE A 115 11.85 7.62 31.02
CA ILE A 115 12.74 7.30 29.90
C ILE A 115 12.62 5.83 29.55
N HIS A 116 12.66 4.91 30.51
CA HIS A 116 12.61 3.49 30.22
C HIS A 116 11.25 3.10 29.63
N THR A 117 10.13 3.52 30.21
CA THR A 117 8.82 3.21 29.63
C THR A 117 8.67 3.88 28.29
N TYR A 118 8.83 5.20 28.18
CA TYR A 118 8.64 5.92 26.91
C TYR A 118 9.53 5.35 25.80
N ILE A 119 10.84 5.24 26.01
CA ILE A 119 11.75 4.73 24.99
C ILE A 119 11.46 3.26 24.71
N HIS A 120 11.33 2.41 25.73
CA HIS A 120 11.12 0.99 25.51
C HIS A 120 9.76 0.72 24.87
N THR A 121 8.67 1.26 25.39
CA THR A 121 7.33 1.02 24.82
C THR A 121 7.21 1.65 23.47
N ASP A 122 7.60 2.91 23.26
CA ASP A 122 7.37 3.57 21.97
C ASP A 122 8.28 3.01 20.89
N ILE A 123 9.57 2.79 21.17
CA ILE A 123 10.47 2.19 20.18
C ILE A 123 10.08 0.74 19.93
N HIS A 124 9.82 -0.07 20.96
CA HIS A 124 9.44 -1.47 20.75
C HIS A 124 8.10 -1.58 20.03
N THR A 125 7.09 -0.82 20.42
CA THR A 125 5.79 -0.85 19.73
C THR A 125 5.91 -0.30 18.33
N TYR A 126 6.60 0.81 18.10
CA TYR A 126 6.79 1.38 16.76
C TYR A 126 7.55 0.41 15.86
N ILE A 127 8.71 -0.10 16.29
CA ILE A 127 9.51 -1.05 15.50
C ILE A 127 8.71 -2.32 15.27
N HIS A 128 8.11 -2.91 16.31
CA HIS A 128 7.37 -4.15 16.16
C HIS A 128 6.15 -3.97 15.25
N THR A 129 5.34 -2.93 15.46
CA THR A 129 4.17 -2.67 14.62
C THR A 129 4.57 -2.31 13.20
N TYR A 130 5.53 -1.41 12.99
CA TYR A 130 5.99 -1.00 11.68
C TYR A 130 6.61 -2.17 10.91
N ILE A 131 7.58 -2.88 11.51
CA ILE A 131 8.22 -4.02 10.85
C ILE A 131 7.20 -5.13 10.59
N HIS A 132 6.40 -5.51 11.60
CA HIS A 132 5.43 -6.58 11.41
C HIS A 132 4.38 -6.21 10.37
N THR A 133 3.78 -5.02 10.45
CA THR A 133 2.77 -4.60 9.47
C THR A 133 3.37 -4.42 8.10
N TYR A 134 4.50 -3.74 7.96
CA TYR A 134 5.15 -3.51 6.67
C TYR A 134 5.58 -4.82 6.03
N ILE A 135 6.33 -5.67 6.75
CA ILE A 135 6.80 -6.95 6.20
C ILE A 135 5.61 -7.86 5.91
N HIS A 136 4.66 -8.02 6.82
CA HIS A 136 3.52 -8.90 6.61
C HIS A 136 2.65 -8.42 5.44
N THR A 137 2.31 -7.13 5.40
CA THR A 137 1.50 -6.58 4.30
C THR A 137 2.25 -6.60 2.98
N TYR A 138 3.52 -6.20 2.95
CA TYR A 138 4.32 -6.20 1.73
C TYR A 138 4.54 -7.62 1.20
N ILE A 139 4.96 -8.55 2.04
CA ILE A 139 5.17 -9.94 1.62
C ILE A 139 3.84 -10.56 1.20
N GLN A 140 2.78 -10.40 1.98
CA GLN A 140 1.49 -11.00 1.65
C GLN A 140 0.90 -10.40 0.38
N THR A 141 0.95 -9.08 0.21
CA THR A 141 0.50 -8.43 -1.03
C THR A 141 1.36 -8.84 -2.20
N TYR A 142 2.69 -8.76 -2.11
CA TYR A 142 3.59 -9.13 -3.20
C TYR A 142 3.44 -10.59 -3.61
N ILE A 143 3.46 -11.53 -2.65
CA ILE A 143 3.27 -12.95 -2.93
C ILE A 143 1.87 -13.20 -3.48
N HIS A 144 0.83 -12.65 -2.86
CA HIS A 144 -0.53 -12.85 -3.33
C HIS A 144 -0.70 -12.28 -4.74
N THR A 145 -0.29 -11.04 -5.00
CA THR A 145 -0.39 -10.45 -6.33
C THR A 145 0.46 -11.21 -7.32
N TYR A 146 1.73 -11.51 -7.01
CA TYR A 146 2.63 -12.17 -7.96
C TYR A 146 2.14 -13.58 -8.28
N ILE A 147 1.81 -14.39 -7.28
CA ILE A 147 1.31 -15.75 -7.49
C ILE A 147 -0.05 -15.70 -8.17
N HIS A 148 -0.98 -14.88 -7.68
CA HIS A 148 -2.32 -14.80 -8.25
C HIS A 148 -2.26 -14.29 -9.68
N THR A 149 -1.58 -13.17 -9.97
CA THR A 149 -1.45 -12.68 -11.34
C THR A 149 -0.71 -13.68 -12.19
N TYR A 150 0.47 -14.16 -11.79
CA TYR A 150 1.26 -15.07 -12.62
C TYR A 150 0.52 -16.36 -12.91
N ILE A 151 0.03 -17.06 -11.88
CA ILE A 151 -0.69 -18.32 -12.07
C ILE A 151 -2.01 -18.07 -12.81
N HIS A 152 -2.82 -17.10 -12.37
CA HIS A 152 -4.11 -16.86 -13.00
C HIS A 152 -3.93 -16.40 -14.45
N THR A 153 -3.10 -15.40 -14.74
CA THR A 153 -2.91 -14.96 -16.13
C THR A 153 -2.26 -16.06 -16.93
N TYR A 154 -1.13 -16.62 -16.53
CA TYR A 154 -0.42 -17.62 -17.33
C TYR A 154 -1.28 -18.85 -17.60
N ILE A 155 -1.85 -19.46 -16.56
CA ILE A 155 -2.67 -20.67 -16.73
C ILE A 155 -3.96 -20.34 -17.48
N HIS A 156 -4.67 -19.27 -17.11
CA HIS A 156 -5.93 -18.94 -17.77
C HIS A 156 -5.70 -18.55 -19.23
N THR A 157 -4.74 -17.67 -19.53
CA THR A 157 -4.48 -17.25 -20.91
C THR A 157 -3.93 -18.39 -21.73
N ASP A 158 -2.97 -19.17 -21.22
CA ASP A 158 -2.34 -20.22 -22.03
C ASP A 158 -3.30 -21.39 -22.26
N ILE A 159 -4.01 -21.83 -21.22
CA ILE A 159 -5.00 -22.90 -21.40
C ILE A 159 -6.16 -22.42 -22.26
N GLN A 160 -6.69 -21.22 -22.03
CA GLN A 160 -7.83 -20.73 -22.80
C GLN A 160 -7.43 -20.44 -24.24
N THR A 161 -6.25 -19.88 -24.51
CA THR A 161 -5.75 -19.68 -25.87
C THR A 161 -5.43 -21.01 -26.53
N TYR A 162 -4.79 -21.96 -25.84
CA TYR A 162 -4.50 -23.28 -26.41
C TYR A 162 -5.78 -24.05 -26.72
N ILE A 163 -6.73 -24.14 -25.79
CA ILE A 163 -8.01 -24.82 -26.00
C ILE A 163 -8.80 -24.09 -27.08
N HIS A 164 -8.92 -22.76 -27.01
CA HIS A 164 -9.67 -22.00 -28.01
C HIS A 164 -9.04 -22.16 -29.38
N THR A 165 -7.74 -21.90 -29.54
CA THR A 165 -7.08 -22.03 -30.84
C THR A 165 -7.11 -23.46 -31.33
N TYR A 166 -6.75 -24.46 -30.54
CA TYR A 166 -6.72 -25.85 -30.97
C TYR A 166 -8.11 -26.36 -31.33
N ILE A 167 -9.11 -26.21 -30.45
CA ILE A 167 -10.47 -26.70 -30.71
C ILE A 167 -11.13 -25.89 -31.82
N HIS A 168 -11.05 -24.56 -31.78
CA HIS A 168 -11.67 -23.72 -32.80
C HIS A 168 -11.01 -23.97 -34.16
N THR A 169 -9.69 -23.92 -34.26
CA THR A 169 -9.03 -24.18 -35.56
C THR A 169 -9.29 -25.60 -36.00
N TYR A 170 -9.10 -26.62 -35.17
CA TYR A 170 -9.29 -28.01 -35.58
C TYR A 170 -10.73 -28.28 -36.00
N ILE A 171 -11.74 -27.96 -35.18
CA ILE A 171 -13.14 -28.24 -35.51
C ILE A 171 -13.60 -27.35 -36.66
N HIS A 172 -13.29 -26.05 -36.64
CA HIS A 172 -13.75 -25.14 -37.69
C HIS A 172 -13.08 -25.47 -39.02
N THR A 173 -11.75 -25.61 -39.07
CA THR A 173 -11.07 -25.95 -40.33
C THR A 173 -11.41 -27.35 -40.79
N TYR A 174 -11.36 -28.38 -39.95
CA TYR A 174 -11.66 -29.74 -40.38
C TYR A 174 -13.11 -29.86 -40.86
N ARG A 175 -14.07 -29.36 -40.09
CA ARG A 175 -15.48 -29.47 -40.45
C ARG A 175 -15.81 -28.61 -41.65
N HIS A 176 -15.39 -27.33 -41.66
CA HIS A 176 -15.67 -26.43 -42.79
C HIS A 176 -15.01 -26.92 -44.07
N THR A 177 -13.72 -27.29 -44.04
CA THR A 177 -13.04 -27.79 -45.25
C THR A 177 -13.63 -29.10 -45.73
N HIS A 178 -13.89 -30.07 -44.84
CA HIS A 178 -14.47 -31.34 -45.25
C HIS A 178 -15.89 -31.17 -45.80
N THR A 179 -16.76 -30.42 -45.12
CA THR A 179 -18.13 -30.19 -45.61
C THR A 179 -18.12 -29.37 -46.89
N TYR A 180 -17.32 -28.31 -46.97
CA TYR A 180 -17.25 -27.43 -48.15
C TYR A 180 -16.69 -28.17 -49.35
N ILE A 181 -15.59 -28.91 -49.20
CA ILE A 181 -15.01 -29.68 -50.29
C ILE A 181 -15.98 -30.78 -50.74
N HIS A 182 -16.61 -31.49 -49.81
CA HIS A 182 -17.55 -32.56 -50.17
C HIS A 182 -18.80 -32.01 -50.87
N THR A 183 -19.39 -30.92 -50.39
CA THR A 183 -20.57 -30.32 -51.04
C THR A 183 -20.21 -29.69 -52.37
N TYR A 184 -19.08 -28.98 -52.47
CA TYR A 184 -18.61 -28.37 -53.70
C TYR A 184 -18.29 -29.43 -54.76
N THR A 185 -17.56 -30.49 -54.40
CA THR A 185 -17.26 -31.59 -55.33
C THR A 185 -18.51 -32.36 -55.73
N TYR A 186 -19.45 -32.58 -54.82
CA TYR A 186 -20.74 -33.21 -55.15
C TYR A 186 -21.54 -32.35 -56.14
N ILE A 187 -21.68 -31.05 -55.89
CA ILE A 187 -22.41 -30.15 -56.80
C ILE A 187 -21.71 -30.07 -58.15
N HIS A 188 -20.38 -29.94 -58.18
CA HIS A 188 -19.61 -29.84 -59.42
C HIS A 188 -19.68 -31.13 -60.25
N THR A 189 -19.59 -32.30 -59.61
CA THR A 189 -19.76 -33.59 -60.30
C THR A 189 -21.18 -33.77 -60.82
N LEU A 190 -22.20 -33.37 -60.05
CA LEU A 190 -23.59 -33.41 -60.46
C LEU A 190 -23.85 -32.47 -61.65
N HIS A 191 -23.31 -31.24 -61.62
CA HIS A 191 -23.35 -30.30 -62.75
C HIS A 191 -22.67 -30.88 -63.99
N SER A 192 -21.46 -31.43 -63.85
CA SER A 192 -20.74 -32.09 -64.95
C SER A 192 -21.53 -33.28 -65.53
N ASN A 193 -22.16 -34.09 -64.68
CA ASN A 193 -23.01 -35.20 -65.11
C ASN A 193 -24.26 -34.72 -65.85
N ILE A 194 -24.90 -33.64 -65.40
CA ILE A 194 -26.04 -33.04 -66.11
C ILE A 194 -25.57 -32.50 -67.46
N HIS A 195 -24.46 -31.77 -67.52
CA HIS A 195 -23.93 -31.21 -68.75
C HIS A 195 -23.59 -32.30 -69.77
N THR A 196 -22.90 -33.37 -69.34
CA THR A 196 -22.58 -34.52 -70.20
C THR A 196 -23.83 -35.27 -70.67
N TYR A 197 -24.84 -35.43 -69.80
CA TYR A 197 -26.11 -36.03 -70.18
C TYR A 197 -26.85 -35.20 -71.24
N ILE A 198 -26.95 -33.89 -71.04
CA ILE A 198 -27.57 -32.99 -72.02
C ILE A 198 -26.81 -33.02 -73.35
N HIS A 199 -25.47 -33.00 -73.31
CA HIS A 199 -24.65 -33.12 -74.52
C HIS A 199 -24.91 -34.45 -75.23
N SER A 200 -25.03 -35.57 -74.50
CA SER A 200 -25.37 -36.87 -75.09
C SER A 200 -26.73 -36.84 -75.80
N ILE A 201 -27.76 -36.25 -75.19
CA ILE A 201 -29.07 -36.08 -75.80
C ILE A 201 -28.97 -35.21 -77.05
N HIS A 202 -28.23 -34.11 -76.99
CA HIS A 202 -28.02 -33.23 -78.14
C HIS A 202 -27.39 -33.99 -79.32
N THR A 203 -26.32 -34.75 -79.06
CA THR A 203 -25.67 -35.57 -80.10
C THR A 203 -26.62 -36.65 -80.66
N TYR A 204 -27.45 -37.28 -79.81
CA TYR A 204 -28.46 -38.25 -80.25
C TYR A 204 -29.53 -37.60 -81.15
N ILE A 205 -30.06 -36.44 -80.75
CA ILE A 205 -31.03 -35.68 -81.55
C ILE A 205 -30.40 -35.28 -82.90
N HIS A 206 -29.18 -34.75 -82.90
CA HIS A 206 -28.49 -34.33 -84.13
C HIS A 206 -28.27 -35.53 -85.08
N THR A 207 -27.81 -36.67 -84.56
CA THR A 207 -27.60 -37.88 -85.38
C THR A 207 -28.91 -38.42 -85.93
N TYR A 208 -30.00 -38.39 -85.16
CA TYR A 208 -31.32 -38.79 -85.62
C TYR A 208 -31.88 -37.86 -86.71
N ILE A 209 -31.71 -36.53 -86.56
CA ILE A 209 -32.08 -35.57 -87.59
C ILE A 209 -31.27 -35.80 -88.87
N LEU A 210 -29.96 -36.03 -88.76
CA LEU A 210 -29.12 -36.36 -89.91
C LEU A 210 -29.58 -37.65 -90.60
N TYR A 211 -29.99 -38.66 -89.83
CA TYR A 211 -30.58 -39.89 -90.37
C TYR A 211 -31.90 -39.61 -91.12
N ILE A 212 -32.80 -38.80 -90.55
CA ILE A 212 -34.03 -38.40 -91.25
C ILE A 212 -33.69 -37.65 -92.54
N HIS A 213 -32.73 -36.72 -92.48
CA HIS A 213 -32.31 -35.95 -93.64
C HIS A 213 -31.77 -36.84 -94.76
N THR A 214 -30.89 -37.80 -94.44
CA THR A 214 -30.36 -38.75 -95.43
C THR A 214 -31.45 -39.66 -95.98
N TYR A 215 -32.38 -40.14 -95.15
CA TYR A 215 -33.51 -40.97 -95.58
C TYR A 215 -34.48 -40.21 -96.52
N ILE A 216 -34.77 -38.95 -96.22
CA ILE A 216 -35.58 -38.11 -97.11
C ILE A 216 -34.84 -37.86 -98.42
N HIS A 217 -33.53 -37.58 -98.36
CA HIS A 217 -32.72 -37.38 -99.56
C HIS A 217 -32.70 -38.63 -100.44
N THR A 218 -32.61 -39.85 -99.87
CA THR A 218 -32.68 -41.09 -100.65
C THR A 218 -34.06 -41.34 -101.26
N ILE A 219 -35.15 -41.03 -100.56
CA ILE A 219 -36.50 -41.06 -101.14
C ILE A 219 -36.60 -40.06 -102.29
N HIS A 220 -36.09 -38.84 -102.11
CA HIS A 220 -36.10 -37.82 -103.15
C HIS A 220 -35.34 -38.27 -104.40
N THR A 221 -34.12 -38.81 -104.25
CA THR A 221 -33.36 -39.33 -105.38
C THR A 221 -34.04 -40.53 -106.04
N TYR A 222 -34.70 -41.41 -105.27
CA TYR A 222 -35.49 -42.52 -105.80
C TYR A 222 -36.69 -42.04 -106.62
N ILE A 223 -37.48 -41.09 -106.10
CA ILE A 223 -38.60 -40.49 -106.81
C ILE A 223 -38.10 -39.82 -108.09
N HIS A 224 -37.02 -39.03 -108.00
CA HIS A 224 -36.43 -38.34 -109.14
C HIS A 224 -35.99 -39.32 -110.24
N THR A 225 -35.30 -40.40 -109.88
CA THR A 225 -34.86 -41.42 -110.85
C THR A 225 -36.05 -42.17 -111.46
N TYR A 226 -37.06 -42.53 -110.68
CA TYR A 226 -38.28 -43.20 -111.19
C TYR A 226 -39.05 -42.31 -112.17
N ILE A 227 -39.22 -41.03 -111.83
CA ILE A 227 -39.85 -40.06 -112.73
C ILE A 227 -39.04 -39.89 -114.01
N HIS A 228 -37.71 -39.80 -113.91
CA HIS A 228 -36.83 -39.73 -115.08
C HIS A 228 -36.98 -40.99 -115.97
N ILE A 229 -37.11 -42.18 -115.39
CA ILE A 229 -37.37 -43.42 -116.14
C ILE A 229 -38.72 -43.34 -116.89
N ILE A 230 -39.79 -42.93 -116.20
CA ILE A 230 -41.11 -42.73 -116.84
C ILE A 230 -41.00 -41.72 -117.99
N HIS A 231 -40.31 -40.61 -117.77
CA HIS A 231 -40.09 -39.58 -118.79
C HIS A 231 -39.37 -40.18 -120.02
N THR A 232 -38.29 -40.94 -119.81
CA THR A 232 -37.57 -41.60 -120.91
C THR A 232 -38.43 -42.67 -121.63
N TYR A 233 -39.31 -43.37 -120.92
CA TYR A 233 -40.22 -44.34 -121.50
C TYR A 233 -41.29 -43.66 -122.38
N LEU A 234 -41.90 -42.58 -121.88
CA LEU A 234 -42.87 -41.77 -122.64
C LEU A 234 -42.23 -41.15 -123.88
N HIS A 235 -40.99 -40.67 -123.79
CA HIS A 235 -40.25 -40.10 -124.92
C HIS A 235 -40.00 -41.11 -126.05
N ASN A 236 -39.97 -42.41 -125.76
CA ASN A 236 -39.67 -43.46 -126.75
C ASN A 236 -40.93 -44.05 -127.42
N ILE A 237 -42.13 -43.50 -127.18
CA ILE A 237 -43.36 -43.91 -127.86
C ILE A 237 -43.41 -43.27 -129.26
N PRO A 238 -43.55 -44.02 -130.36
CA PRO A 238 -43.58 -43.44 -131.71
C PRO A 238 -44.84 -42.59 -131.91
N PRO A 239 -44.73 -41.36 -132.45
CA PRO A 239 -45.90 -40.52 -132.70
C PRO A 239 -46.73 -41.10 -133.86
N TYR A 240 -48.04 -41.29 -133.65
CA TYR A 240 -48.99 -41.48 -134.74
C TYR A 240 -49.23 -40.13 -135.44
N ASP A 241 -49.25 -40.14 -136.78
CA ASP A 241 -49.14 -38.98 -137.71
C ASP A 241 -50.23 -37.88 -137.63
N THR A 242 -51.01 -37.79 -136.56
CA THR A 242 -52.00 -36.72 -136.35
C THR A 242 -51.83 -35.91 -135.05
N TYR A 243 -50.83 -36.22 -134.21
CA TYR A 243 -50.71 -35.61 -132.87
C TYR A 243 -49.33 -35.03 -132.49
N ILE A 244 -48.42 -34.82 -133.43
CA ILE A 244 -47.03 -34.37 -133.15
C ILE A 244 -46.95 -33.03 -132.38
N ILE A 245 -47.77 -32.04 -132.72
CA ILE A 245 -47.78 -30.74 -132.02
C ILE A 245 -48.37 -30.87 -130.61
N GLN A 246 -49.42 -31.68 -130.44
CA GLN A 246 -50.06 -31.90 -129.14
C GLN A 246 -49.16 -32.72 -128.19
N HIS A 247 -48.43 -33.70 -128.74
CA HIS A 247 -47.41 -34.47 -128.03
C HIS A 247 -46.27 -33.60 -127.51
N ASN A 248 -45.71 -32.71 -128.34
CA ASN A 248 -44.65 -31.81 -127.91
C ASN A 248 -45.09 -30.81 -126.83
N ILE A 249 -46.32 -30.26 -126.93
CA ILE A 249 -46.86 -29.36 -125.89
C ILE A 249 -47.07 -30.11 -124.57
N GLN A 250 -47.66 -31.31 -124.61
CA GLN A 250 -47.81 -32.15 -123.42
C GLN A 250 -46.47 -32.55 -122.83
N HIS A 251 -45.47 -32.88 -123.65
CA HIS A 251 -44.12 -33.22 -123.21
C HIS A 251 -43.44 -32.05 -122.48
N THR A 252 -43.45 -30.84 -123.06
CA THR A 252 -42.92 -29.65 -122.37
C THR A 252 -43.67 -29.35 -121.08
N TYR A 253 -45.01 -29.46 -121.08
CA TYR A 253 -45.83 -29.18 -119.91
C TYR A 253 -45.58 -30.19 -118.77
N ILE A 254 -45.48 -31.48 -119.09
CA ILE A 254 -45.15 -32.54 -118.14
C ILE A 254 -43.72 -32.34 -117.62
N HIS A 255 -42.75 -32.02 -118.49
CA HIS A 255 -41.36 -31.77 -118.08
C HIS A 255 -41.23 -30.55 -117.17
N THR A 256 -41.84 -29.41 -117.51
CA THR A 256 -41.84 -28.23 -116.63
C THR A 256 -42.57 -28.54 -115.32
N TYR A 257 -43.79 -29.07 -115.37
CA TYR A 257 -44.55 -29.34 -114.14
C TYR A 257 -43.83 -30.31 -113.18
N ILE A 258 -43.18 -31.33 -113.72
CA ILE A 258 -42.41 -32.28 -112.91
C ILE A 258 -41.09 -31.67 -112.41
N HIS A 259 -40.28 -31.09 -113.30
CA HIS A 259 -38.91 -30.69 -112.95
C HIS A 259 -38.84 -29.30 -112.31
N THR A 260 -39.73 -28.37 -112.66
CA THR A 260 -39.83 -27.11 -111.92
C THR A 260 -40.70 -27.32 -110.71
N ASP A 261 -41.97 -27.70 -110.85
CA ASP A 261 -42.88 -27.55 -109.72
C ASP A 261 -42.70 -28.64 -108.67
N ILE A 262 -42.61 -29.93 -109.06
CA ILE A 262 -42.43 -31.01 -108.08
C ILE A 262 -41.02 -30.99 -107.47
N HIS A 263 -39.96 -30.86 -108.27
CA HIS A 263 -38.60 -30.85 -107.74
C HIS A 263 -38.28 -29.57 -106.93
N THR A 264 -38.68 -28.37 -107.39
CA THR A 264 -38.46 -27.17 -106.55
C THR A 264 -39.35 -27.20 -105.32
N TYR A 265 -40.60 -27.65 -105.38
CA TYR A 265 -41.45 -27.76 -104.19
C TYR A 265 -40.87 -28.75 -103.19
N ILE A 266 -40.46 -29.95 -103.61
CA ILE A 266 -39.86 -30.94 -102.70
C ILE A 266 -38.52 -30.42 -102.16
N HIS A 267 -37.62 -29.93 -103.01
CA HIS A 267 -36.29 -29.48 -102.58
C HIS A 267 -36.39 -28.23 -101.71
N THR A 268 -37.08 -27.17 -102.15
CA THR A 268 -37.21 -25.95 -101.34
C THR A 268 -38.02 -26.22 -100.09
N TYR A 269 -39.21 -26.80 -100.17
CA TYR A 269 -40.06 -26.96 -99.00
C TYR A 269 -39.44 -27.92 -97.99
N ILE A 270 -38.99 -29.11 -98.41
CA ILE A 270 -38.48 -30.10 -97.46
C ILE A 270 -37.09 -29.71 -96.94
N HIS A 271 -36.17 -29.28 -97.80
CA HIS A 271 -34.82 -28.93 -97.37
C HIS A 271 -34.80 -27.65 -96.55
N THR A 272 -35.50 -26.58 -96.97
CA THR A 272 -35.53 -25.35 -96.18
C THR A 272 -36.33 -25.53 -94.91
N TYR A 273 -37.49 -26.19 -94.91
CA TYR A 273 -38.26 -26.41 -93.69
C TYR A 273 -37.49 -27.25 -92.67
N ILE A 274 -36.82 -28.32 -93.07
CA ILE A 274 -36.03 -29.13 -92.15
C ILE A 274 -34.79 -28.36 -91.65
N HIS A 275 -34.01 -27.76 -92.55
CA HIS A 275 -32.77 -27.10 -92.16
C HIS A 275 -33.00 -25.78 -91.40
N THR A 276 -33.97 -24.97 -91.81
CA THR A 276 -34.24 -23.65 -91.18
C THR A 276 -35.28 -23.68 -90.07
N TYR A 277 -36.02 -24.78 -89.88
CA TYR A 277 -36.95 -24.89 -88.76
C TYR A 277 -36.46 -25.87 -87.71
N ILE A 278 -35.87 -27.01 -88.08
CA ILE A 278 -35.44 -28.01 -87.10
C ILE A 278 -34.06 -27.67 -86.55
N HIS A 279 -33.07 -27.41 -87.42
CA HIS A 279 -31.70 -27.18 -86.97
C HIS A 279 -31.53 -25.85 -86.20
N THR A 280 -32.04 -24.75 -86.72
CA THR A 280 -31.99 -23.42 -86.07
C THR A 280 -32.83 -23.36 -84.79
N TYR A 281 -34.05 -23.91 -84.76
CA TYR A 281 -34.90 -23.88 -83.57
C TYR A 281 -34.31 -24.74 -82.45
N ILE A 282 -33.80 -25.93 -82.77
CA ILE A 282 -33.16 -26.79 -81.77
C ILE A 282 -31.83 -26.21 -81.30
N HIS A 283 -30.98 -25.70 -82.22
CA HIS A 283 -29.71 -25.08 -81.86
C HIS A 283 -29.89 -23.83 -80.99
N THR A 284 -30.83 -22.94 -81.33
CA THR A 284 -31.09 -21.73 -80.53
C THR A 284 -31.77 -22.04 -79.20
N TYR A 285 -32.73 -22.97 -79.15
CA TYR A 285 -33.44 -23.33 -77.92
C TYR A 285 -32.54 -24.08 -76.92
N ILE A 286 -31.63 -24.93 -77.40
CA ILE A 286 -30.70 -25.67 -76.54
C ILE A 286 -29.53 -24.77 -76.09
N HIS A 287 -28.95 -23.96 -76.97
CA HIS A 287 -27.84 -23.08 -76.61
C HIS A 287 -28.25 -21.96 -75.64
N THR A 288 -29.51 -21.51 -75.67
CA THR A 288 -30.03 -20.53 -74.70
C THR A 288 -30.29 -21.11 -73.31
N TYR A 289 -30.49 -22.43 -73.19
CA TYR A 289 -30.72 -23.11 -71.91
C TYR A 289 -29.46 -23.75 -71.31
N ILE A 290 -28.44 -24.08 -72.12
CA ILE A 290 -27.19 -24.68 -71.64
C ILE A 290 -26.17 -23.64 -71.17
N HIS A 291 -26.14 -22.45 -71.78
CA HIS A 291 -25.08 -21.46 -71.56
C HIS A 291 -25.46 -20.27 -70.66
N LYS A 292 -26.56 -20.36 -69.90
CA LYS A 292 -27.10 -19.21 -69.15
C LYS A 292 -26.75 -19.13 -67.66
N ASP A 293 -25.95 -20.04 -67.10
CA ASP A 293 -25.50 -19.96 -65.71
C ASP A 293 -23.97 -20.03 -65.60
#